data_AF-A0A3N4JFQ2-F1
#
_entry.id   AF-A0A3N4JFQ2-F1
#
_cell.length_a   1.000
_cell.length_b   1.000
_cell.length_c   1.000
_cell.angle_alpha   90.00
_cell.angle_beta   90.00
_cell.angle_gamma   90.00
#
_symmetry.space_group_name_H-M   'P 1'
#
loop_
_entity.id
_entity.type
_entity.pdbx_description
1 polymer ?
#
loop_
_entity_poly.entity_id
_entity_poly.type
_entity_poly.pdbx_seq_one_letter_code
_entity_poly.pdbx_strand_id
1 'polypeptide(L)'
;MASRTVLSRAGLPGGRRIGILEDLPKVRLRMKTIETMPFQTYQLALDIINKDRKEKLEIIAEERETIKKLIQHKGLTHNDRRIISMKQQIEKWQLHADANNPRVKYNFDCRIIGMNKPIYLHLLNKKWRQRNRPILMQRLETMHVIPDVLPTINPIADVHVHFKGRKVQPGLMLDSLMTEEFPTVRVIPFKNEEMLCTIAVVDPDVPDPKKDGFKYRCHWIVSNIPISPMQTTAVGRSAKPADTIVPYLPPHVQKGAPYHRYAMIVFRQPGKIDTAALEGKIDRDDFTMRGFQAKNKLDPIGAHMWRVEWDNHTKEIMQKHNLPGWDIMYKRIKDVVPS
;
A
#
# COMPACT_ATOMS: atom_id res chain seq x y z
N MET A 1 -56.73 -1.62 -25.56
CA MET A 1 -55.30 -1.37 -25.85
C MET A 1 -54.53 -1.36 -24.54
N ALA A 2 -53.85 -2.45 -24.19
CA ALA A 2 -53.02 -2.53 -23.00
C ALA A 2 -51.63 -2.99 -23.43
N SER A 3 -50.65 -2.13 -23.18
CA SER A 3 -49.29 -2.21 -23.71
C SER A 3 -48.48 -3.30 -22.99
N ARG A 4 -47.87 -4.19 -23.77
CA ARG A 4 -46.85 -5.15 -23.33
C ARG A 4 -45.54 -4.40 -23.15
N THR A 5 -44.98 -4.40 -21.94
CA THR A 5 -43.59 -3.97 -21.71
C THR A 5 -42.75 -5.19 -21.38
N VAL A 6 -41.92 -5.56 -22.34
CA VAL A 6 -40.88 -6.59 -22.26
C VAL A 6 -39.68 -5.98 -21.55
N LEU A 7 -39.23 -6.57 -20.44
CA LEU A 7 -37.95 -6.24 -19.80
C LEU A 7 -37.05 -7.47 -19.87
N SER A 8 -36.03 -7.35 -20.73
CA SER A 8 -34.98 -8.33 -20.97
C SER A 8 -34.06 -8.45 -19.75
N ARG A 9 -33.78 -9.68 -19.32
CA ARG A 9 -32.67 -9.99 -18.42
C ARG A 9 -31.55 -10.65 -19.22
N ALA A 10 -30.48 -9.88 -19.43
CA ALA A 10 -29.20 -10.37 -19.93
C ALA A 10 -28.58 -11.35 -18.90
N GLY A 11 -28.17 -12.52 -19.38
CA GLY A 11 -27.58 -13.58 -18.58
C GLY A 11 -26.10 -13.37 -18.26
N LEU A 12 -25.67 -13.89 -17.11
CA LEU A 12 -24.27 -14.17 -16.78
C LEU A 12 -24.07 -15.70 -16.85
N PRO A 13 -22.99 -16.21 -17.47
CA PRO A 13 -22.78 -17.64 -17.62
C PRO A 13 -21.89 -18.21 -16.49
N GLY A 14 -22.25 -19.40 -15.99
CA GLY A 14 -21.30 -20.27 -15.28
C GLY A 14 -21.86 -20.96 -14.04
N GLY A 15 -22.25 -22.22 -14.17
CA GLY A 15 -22.50 -23.10 -13.03
C GLY A 15 -23.33 -24.35 -13.34
N ARG A 16 -22.62 -25.48 -13.53
CA ARG A 16 -23.03 -26.91 -13.57
C ARG A 16 -24.53 -27.30 -13.59
N ARG A 17 -24.85 -28.14 -14.58
CA ARG A 17 -26.07 -28.95 -14.81
C ARG A 17 -26.84 -29.30 -13.52
N ILE A 18 -28.12 -28.90 -13.50
CA ILE A 18 -29.11 -29.35 -12.52
C ILE A 18 -29.67 -30.68 -13.04
N GLY A 19 -29.38 -31.77 -12.33
CA GLY A 19 -30.11 -33.02 -12.46
C GLY A 19 -31.53 -32.85 -11.95
N ILE A 20 -32.47 -33.42 -12.70
CA ILE A 20 -33.91 -33.44 -12.43
C ILE A 20 -34.16 -34.08 -11.05
N LEU A 21 -34.91 -33.38 -10.21
CA LEU A 21 -35.50 -33.92 -8.98
C LEU A 21 -36.94 -33.41 -8.92
N GLU A 22 -37.86 -34.34 -9.17
CA GLU A 22 -39.31 -34.17 -9.11
C GLU A 22 -39.77 -33.82 -7.68
N ASP A 23 -40.79 -32.96 -7.63
CA ASP A 23 -41.73 -32.66 -6.55
C ASP A 23 -41.21 -32.67 -5.10
N LEU A 24 -40.74 -31.50 -4.66
CA LEU A 24 -40.72 -31.12 -3.24
C LEU A 24 -41.72 -29.98 -2.99
N PRO A 25 -42.44 -30.00 -1.85
CA PRO A 25 -43.45 -29.00 -1.53
C PRO A 25 -42.82 -27.60 -1.50
N LYS A 26 -43.60 -26.58 -1.87
CA LYS A 26 -43.22 -25.14 -1.88
C LYS A 26 -42.92 -24.63 -0.46
N VAL A 27 -41.85 -25.13 0.15
CA VAL A 27 -41.20 -24.49 1.29
C VAL A 27 -40.57 -23.23 0.71
N ARG A 28 -41.01 -22.05 1.17
CA ARG A 28 -40.26 -20.81 0.95
C ARG A 28 -38.80 -21.11 1.27
N LEU A 29 -37.94 -21.20 0.26
CA LEU A 29 -36.52 -21.41 0.43
C LEU A 29 -35.99 -20.24 1.25
N ARG A 30 -35.99 -20.35 2.58
CA ARG A 30 -35.27 -19.44 3.46
C ARG A 30 -33.84 -19.50 2.96
N MET A 31 -33.33 -18.40 2.43
CA MET A 31 -31.95 -18.35 1.95
C MET A 31 -31.07 -18.83 3.10
N LYS A 32 -30.40 -19.96 2.89
CA LYS A 32 -29.53 -20.55 3.91
C LYS A 32 -28.34 -19.63 4.04
N THR A 33 -28.26 -18.91 5.16
CA THR A 33 -27.09 -18.13 5.51
C THR A 33 -26.06 -19.03 6.16
N ILE A 34 -24.80 -18.58 6.19
CA ILE A 34 -23.69 -19.31 6.81
C ILE A 34 -23.99 -19.68 8.26
N GLU A 35 -24.81 -18.90 8.96
CA GLU A 35 -25.19 -19.14 10.36
C GLU A 35 -26.31 -20.16 10.49
N THR A 36 -27.21 -20.26 9.51
CA THR A 36 -28.41 -21.10 9.55
C THR A 36 -28.26 -22.43 8.79
N MET A 37 -27.03 -22.91 8.61
CA MET A 37 -26.76 -24.16 7.89
C MET A 37 -27.27 -25.36 8.69
N PRO A 38 -28.01 -26.32 8.08
CA PRO A 38 -28.70 -27.39 8.80
C PRO A 38 -27.77 -28.57 9.15
N PHE A 39 -26.53 -28.29 9.57
CA PHE A 39 -25.56 -29.31 9.97
C PHE A 39 -25.37 -29.26 11.49
N GLN A 40 -25.67 -30.36 12.19
CA GLN A 40 -25.62 -30.43 13.65
C GLN A 40 -24.23 -30.11 14.21
N THR A 41 -23.19 -30.73 13.65
CA THR A 41 -21.78 -30.51 14.05
C THR A 41 -21.36 -29.05 13.90
N TYR A 42 -21.84 -28.40 12.84
CA TYR A 42 -21.55 -27.00 12.57
C TYR A 42 -22.27 -26.06 13.55
N GLN A 43 -23.53 -26.34 13.89
CA GLN A 43 -24.27 -25.58 14.89
C GLN A 43 -23.64 -25.69 16.28
N LEU A 44 -23.26 -26.90 16.70
CA LEU A 44 -22.54 -27.11 17.95
C LEU A 44 -21.19 -26.35 17.98
N ALA A 45 -20.46 -26.34 16.87
CA ALA A 45 -19.23 -25.57 16.76
C ALA A 45 -19.48 -24.04 16.84
N LEU A 46 -20.54 -23.54 16.20
CA LEU A 46 -20.94 -22.14 16.31
C LEU A 46 -21.28 -21.75 17.75
N ASP A 47 -21.97 -22.62 18.49
CA ASP A 47 -22.31 -22.38 19.90
C ASP A 47 -21.05 -22.24 20.76
N ILE A 48 -20.03 -23.08 20.53
CA ILE A 48 -18.74 -22.98 21.22
C ILE A 48 -18.06 -21.65 20.90
N ILE A 49 -18.01 -21.25 19.62
CA ILE A 49 -17.40 -19.99 19.18
C ILE A 49 -18.15 -18.79 19.78
N ASN A 50 -19.48 -18.84 19.84
CA ASN A 50 -20.31 -17.77 20.40
C ASN A 50 -20.11 -17.61 21.91
N LYS A 51 -19.95 -18.73 22.65
CA LYS A 51 -19.62 -18.71 24.08
C LYS A 51 -18.24 -18.09 24.33
N ASP A 52 -17.21 -18.56 23.63
CA ASP A 52 -15.85 -17.99 23.75
C ASP A 52 -15.83 -16.49 23.40
N ARG A 53 -16.55 -16.09 22.34
CA ARG A 53 -16.68 -14.68 21.96
C ARG A 53 -17.33 -13.85 23.06
N LYS A 54 -18.37 -14.36 23.74
CA LYS A 54 -19.04 -13.66 24.82
C LYS A 54 -18.09 -13.42 26.00
N GLU A 55 -17.35 -14.44 26.40
CA GLU A 55 -16.33 -14.34 27.45
C GLU A 55 -15.27 -13.28 27.10
N LYS A 56 -14.77 -13.26 25.85
CA LYS A 56 -13.80 -12.24 25.44
C LYS A 56 -14.38 -10.82 25.46
N LEU A 57 -15.66 -10.66 25.11
CA LEU A 57 -16.33 -9.37 25.18
C LEU A 57 -16.51 -8.87 26.62
N GLU A 58 -16.77 -9.78 27.57
CA GLU A 58 -16.83 -9.47 29.00
C GLU A 58 -15.46 -9.00 29.51
N ILE A 59 -14.37 -9.72 29.19
CA ILE A 59 -12.99 -9.30 29.52
C ILE A 59 -12.67 -7.91 28.93
N ILE A 60 -13.05 -7.66 27.67
CA ILE A 60 -12.83 -6.35 27.03
C ILE A 60 -13.59 -5.23 27.76
N ALA A 61 -14.80 -5.51 28.25
CA ALA A 61 -15.59 -4.54 28.99
C ALA A 61 -14.93 -4.19 30.34
N GLU A 62 -14.50 -5.19 31.09
CA GLU A 62 -13.79 -5.02 32.37
C GLU A 62 -12.47 -4.24 32.23
N GLU A 63 -11.67 -4.57 31.22
CA GLU A 63 -10.41 -3.87 30.93
C GLU A 63 -10.66 -2.40 30.55
N ARG A 64 -11.72 -2.13 29.77
CA ARG A 64 -12.12 -0.75 29.43
C ARG A 64 -12.56 0.04 30.66
N GLU A 65 -13.31 -0.57 31.57
CA GLU A 65 -13.69 0.07 32.83
C GLU A 65 -12.47 0.36 33.71
N THR A 66 -11.54 -0.58 33.77
CA THR A 66 -10.30 -0.40 34.54
C THR A 66 -9.47 0.76 33.98
N ILE A 67 -9.34 0.88 32.67
CA ILE A 67 -8.68 2.04 32.04
C ILE A 67 -9.39 3.35 32.41
N LYS A 68 -10.73 3.39 32.36
CA LYS A 68 -11.51 4.59 32.74
C LYS A 68 -11.25 4.99 34.20
N LYS A 69 -11.27 4.02 35.12
CA LYS A 69 -10.99 4.24 36.55
C LYS A 69 -9.56 4.74 36.78
N LEU A 70 -8.58 4.21 36.06
CA LEU A 70 -7.18 4.64 36.16
C LEU A 70 -6.97 6.08 35.68
N ILE A 71 -7.65 6.48 34.60
CA ILE A 71 -7.59 7.86 34.08
C ILE A 71 -8.27 8.82 35.05
N GLN A 72 -9.45 8.47 35.56
CA GLN A 72 -10.24 9.33 36.44
C GLN A 72 -9.63 9.50 37.84
N HIS A 73 -9.24 8.40 38.49
CA HIS A 73 -8.84 8.43 39.90
C HIS A 73 -7.35 8.59 40.13
N LYS A 74 -6.50 8.14 39.20
CA LYS A 74 -5.03 8.19 39.37
C LYS A 74 -4.36 9.25 38.49
N GLY A 75 -5.13 10.00 37.68
CA GLY A 75 -4.61 11.04 36.81
C GLY A 75 -3.63 10.54 35.74
N LEU A 76 -3.65 9.25 35.41
CA LEU A 76 -2.78 8.71 34.36
C LEU A 76 -3.16 9.28 32.99
N THR A 77 -2.15 9.63 32.21
CA THR A 77 -2.31 10.13 30.85
C THR A 77 -2.40 8.97 29.85
N HIS A 78 -3.01 9.23 28.70
CA HIS A 78 -3.15 8.24 27.63
C HIS A 78 -1.83 7.65 27.11
N ASN A 79 -0.71 8.32 27.38
CA ASN A 79 0.64 7.97 26.95
C ASN A 79 1.40 7.14 28.00
N ASP A 80 0.82 6.87 29.16
CA ASP A 80 1.46 6.05 30.18
C ASP A 80 1.62 4.61 29.71
N ARG A 81 2.80 4.03 29.99
CA ARG A 81 3.17 2.66 29.58
C ARG A 81 2.12 1.62 29.99
N ARG A 82 1.53 1.77 31.18
CA ARG A 82 0.47 0.88 31.68
C ARG A 82 -0.79 0.95 30.80
N ILE A 83 -1.24 2.15 30.46
CA ILE A 83 -2.44 2.35 29.62
C ILE A 83 -2.18 1.84 28.20
N ILE A 84 -0.98 2.07 27.66
CA ILE A 84 -0.58 1.55 26.34
C ILE A 84 -0.64 0.02 26.34
N SER A 85 -0.10 -0.64 27.37
CA SER A 85 -0.14 -2.11 27.50
C SER A 85 -1.57 -2.65 27.57
N MET A 86 -2.44 -2.02 28.38
CA MET A 86 -3.84 -2.45 28.49
C MET A 86 -4.60 -2.26 27.17
N LYS A 87 -4.35 -1.17 26.43
CA LYS A 87 -4.93 -0.97 25.10
C LYS A 87 -4.49 -2.03 24.09
N GLN A 88 -3.21 -2.39 24.10
CA GLN A 88 -2.69 -3.48 23.25
C GLN A 88 -3.34 -4.82 23.61
N GLN A 89 -3.58 -5.08 24.89
CA GLN A 89 -4.33 -6.26 25.34
C GLN A 89 -5.77 -6.25 24.84
N ILE A 90 -6.47 -5.11 24.94
CA ILE A 90 -7.84 -4.96 24.39
C ILE A 90 -7.85 -5.23 22.89
N GLU A 91 -6.91 -4.66 22.13
CA GLU A 91 -6.80 -4.91 20.69
C GLU A 91 -6.60 -6.40 20.40
N LYS A 92 -5.72 -7.07 21.15
CA LYS A 92 -5.49 -8.51 21.04
C LYS A 92 -6.76 -9.32 21.33
N TRP A 93 -7.50 -8.99 22.40
CA TRP A 93 -8.75 -9.67 22.74
C TRP A 93 -9.84 -9.45 21.70
N GLN A 94 -9.94 -8.24 21.13
CA GLN A 94 -10.87 -7.95 20.03
C GLN A 94 -10.57 -8.81 18.81
N LEU A 95 -9.29 -9.01 18.48
CA LEU A 95 -8.88 -9.90 17.40
C LEU A 95 -9.28 -11.35 17.70
N HIS A 96 -8.99 -11.86 18.90
CA HIS A 96 -9.34 -13.23 19.28
C HIS A 96 -10.85 -13.49 19.26
N ALA A 97 -11.65 -12.52 19.72
CA ALA A 97 -13.11 -12.64 19.73
C ALA A 97 -13.73 -12.85 18.34
N ASP A 98 -13.15 -12.26 17.30
CA ASP A 98 -13.66 -12.35 15.93
C ASP A 98 -12.83 -13.29 15.02
N ALA A 99 -11.68 -13.79 15.48
CA ALA A 99 -10.76 -14.63 14.69
C ALA A 99 -11.40 -15.93 14.18
N ASN A 100 -12.21 -16.57 15.03
CA ASN A 100 -12.85 -17.84 14.73
C ASN A 100 -14.23 -17.68 14.07
N ASN A 101 -14.69 -16.46 13.82
CA ASN A 101 -16.01 -16.22 13.23
C ASN A 101 -16.04 -16.63 11.75
N PRO A 102 -16.87 -17.63 11.35
CA PRO A 102 -16.95 -18.09 9.97
C PRO A 102 -17.37 -16.99 8.98
N ARG A 103 -18.23 -16.06 9.42
CA ARG A 103 -18.72 -14.94 8.60
C ARG A 103 -17.59 -13.97 8.26
N VAL A 104 -16.69 -13.70 9.21
CA VAL A 104 -15.53 -12.81 9.00
C VAL A 104 -14.59 -13.43 7.97
N LYS A 105 -14.28 -14.71 8.12
CA LYS A 105 -13.44 -15.45 7.16
C LYS A 105 -14.07 -15.45 5.75
N TYR A 106 -15.35 -15.79 5.65
CA TYR A 106 -16.08 -15.76 4.38
C TYR A 106 -16.04 -14.39 3.71
N ASN A 107 -16.34 -13.32 4.46
CA ASN A 107 -16.31 -11.96 3.94
C ASN A 107 -14.90 -11.57 3.43
N PHE A 108 -13.86 -11.97 4.16
CA PHE A 108 -12.47 -11.75 3.76
C PHE A 108 -12.11 -12.50 2.46
N ASP A 109 -12.50 -13.77 2.35
CA ASP A 109 -12.26 -14.60 1.15
C ASP A 109 -13.02 -14.06 -0.07
N CYS A 110 -14.25 -13.60 0.12
CA CYS A 110 -15.07 -12.94 -0.90
C CYS A 110 -14.67 -11.49 -1.18
N ARG A 111 -13.61 -10.95 -0.54
CA ARG A 111 -13.13 -9.56 -0.68
C ARG A 111 -14.15 -8.48 -0.27
N ILE A 112 -15.15 -8.83 0.53
CA ILE A 112 -16.11 -7.90 1.14
C ILE A 112 -15.50 -7.41 2.46
N ILE A 113 -14.53 -6.50 2.36
CA ILE A 113 -13.69 -6.10 3.49
C ILE A 113 -14.12 -4.73 4.02
N GLY A 114 -14.52 -4.69 5.29
CA GLY A 114 -14.74 -3.44 6.02
C GLY A 114 -13.48 -3.00 6.74
N MET A 115 -12.79 -1.95 6.27
CA MET A 115 -11.56 -1.46 6.90
C MET A 115 -11.78 -0.85 8.31
N ASN A 116 -13.03 -0.72 8.74
CA ASN A 116 -13.40 -0.25 10.08
C ASN A 116 -13.19 -1.30 11.19
N LYS A 117 -13.15 -2.60 10.86
CA LYS A 117 -12.95 -3.65 11.87
C LYS A 117 -11.46 -4.03 11.97
N PRO A 118 -10.86 -4.04 13.18
CA PRO A 118 -9.46 -4.43 13.37
C PRO A 118 -9.12 -5.82 12.81
N ILE A 119 -10.07 -6.78 12.90
CA ILE A 119 -9.85 -8.15 12.43
C ILE A 119 -9.49 -8.22 10.95
N TYR A 120 -10.14 -7.42 10.10
CA TYR A 120 -9.83 -7.42 8.67
C TYR A 120 -8.45 -6.82 8.39
N LEU A 121 -8.05 -5.77 9.11
CA LEU A 121 -6.71 -5.19 8.98
C LEU A 121 -5.64 -6.18 9.42
N HIS A 122 -5.90 -6.94 10.49
CA HIS A 122 -5.02 -8.02 10.94
C HIS A 122 -4.89 -9.13 9.89
N LEU A 123 -6.00 -9.59 9.31
CA LEU A 123 -5.98 -10.62 8.25
C LEU A 123 -5.25 -10.13 6.99
N LEU A 124 -5.44 -8.87 6.60
CA LEU A 124 -4.70 -8.24 5.51
C LEU A 124 -3.19 -8.20 5.81
N ASN A 125 -2.81 -7.79 7.02
CA ASN A 125 -1.42 -7.76 7.47
C ASN A 125 -0.77 -9.14 7.41
N LYS A 126 -1.49 -10.16 7.93
CA LYS A 126 -1.02 -11.55 7.90
C LYS A 126 -0.80 -12.03 6.47
N LYS A 127 -1.77 -11.81 5.59
CA LYS A 127 -1.68 -12.19 4.16
C LYS A 127 -0.54 -11.45 3.44
N TRP A 128 -0.37 -10.17 3.72
CA TRP A 128 0.70 -9.36 3.15
C TRP A 128 2.08 -9.81 3.62
N ARG A 129 2.26 -10.06 4.92
CA ARG A 129 3.52 -10.57 5.51
C ARG A 129 3.91 -11.94 4.99
N GLN A 130 2.94 -12.79 4.68
CA GLN A 130 3.20 -14.14 4.16
C GLN A 130 3.71 -14.15 2.71
N ARG A 131 3.25 -13.21 1.86
CA ARG A 131 3.54 -13.26 0.41
C ARG A 131 4.15 -11.98 -0.13
N ASN A 132 3.44 -10.86 -0.02
CA ASN A 132 3.80 -9.62 -0.72
C ASN A 132 5.03 -8.94 -0.10
N ARG A 133 5.14 -8.91 1.24
CA ARG A 133 6.28 -8.30 1.94
C ARG A 133 7.61 -9.01 1.63
N PRO A 134 7.71 -10.37 1.67
CA PRO A 134 8.92 -11.06 1.24
C PRO A 134 9.32 -10.76 -0.21
N ILE A 135 8.35 -10.72 -1.14
CA ILE A 135 8.62 -10.36 -2.54
C ILE A 135 9.16 -8.93 -2.65
N LEU A 136 8.56 -7.99 -1.92
CA LEU A 136 9.04 -6.61 -1.88
C LEU A 136 10.48 -6.53 -1.33
N MET A 137 10.73 -7.13 -0.18
CA MET A 137 12.07 -7.13 0.45
C MET A 137 13.11 -7.76 -0.47
N GLN A 138 12.81 -8.93 -1.06
CA GLN A 138 13.68 -9.58 -2.03
C GLN A 138 14.05 -8.63 -3.18
N ARG A 139 13.08 -7.88 -3.72
CA ARG A 139 13.34 -6.94 -4.82
C ARG A 139 14.19 -5.76 -4.38
N LEU A 140 13.92 -5.19 -3.20
CA LEU A 140 14.70 -4.07 -2.65
C LEU A 140 16.17 -4.46 -2.38
N GLU A 141 16.41 -5.69 -1.91
CA GLU A 141 17.75 -6.22 -1.65
C GLU A 141 18.47 -6.63 -2.94
N THR A 142 17.85 -7.46 -3.80
CA THR A 142 18.47 -7.93 -5.06
C THR A 142 18.79 -6.77 -6.00
N MET A 143 17.93 -5.76 -6.04
CA MET A 143 18.14 -4.57 -6.88
C MET A 143 18.87 -3.46 -6.12
N HIS A 144 19.47 -3.73 -4.96
CA HIS A 144 20.34 -2.82 -4.20
C HIS A 144 19.73 -1.46 -3.86
N VAL A 145 18.39 -1.34 -3.83
CA VAL A 145 17.72 -0.14 -3.27
C VAL A 145 18.10 0.01 -1.80
N ILE A 146 18.25 -1.13 -1.13
CA ILE A 146 18.97 -1.28 0.12
C ILE A 146 20.34 -1.88 -0.24
N PRO A 147 21.47 -1.22 0.02
CA PRO A 147 21.64 -0.01 0.83
C PRO A 147 21.58 1.31 0.05
N ASP A 148 21.62 1.35 -1.28
CA ASP A 148 21.97 2.57 -2.05
C ASP A 148 21.09 3.79 -1.71
N VAL A 149 19.77 3.62 -1.66
CA VAL A 149 18.81 4.71 -1.41
C VAL A 149 18.57 4.88 0.08
N LEU A 150 18.37 3.76 0.78
CA LEU A 150 18.17 3.73 2.24
C LEU A 150 18.98 2.60 2.88
N PRO A 151 19.57 2.82 4.07
CA PRO A 151 20.40 1.81 4.72
C PRO A 151 19.61 0.57 5.13
N THR A 152 18.40 0.76 5.65
CA THR A 152 17.49 -0.30 6.08
C THR A 152 16.05 0.21 6.00
N ILE A 153 15.11 -0.69 5.73
CA ILE A 153 13.68 -0.41 5.82
C ILE A 153 12.96 -1.64 6.38
N ASN A 154 11.99 -1.40 7.26
CA ASN A 154 11.09 -2.43 7.74
C ASN A 154 9.66 -2.05 7.34
N PRO A 155 9.19 -2.45 6.14
CA PRO A 155 7.87 -2.07 5.69
C PRO A 155 6.80 -2.54 6.68
N ILE A 156 5.94 -1.62 7.11
CA ILE A 156 4.78 -1.84 7.96
C ILE A 156 3.44 -1.52 7.28
N ALA A 157 3.47 -0.91 6.09
CA ALA A 157 2.30 -0.63 5.26
C ALA A 157 2.47 -1.23 3.86
N ASP A 158 1.36 -1.66 3.25
CA ASP A 158 1.37 -2.15 1.86
C ASP A 158 1.18 -0.97 0.90
N VAL A 159 2.00 -0.94 -0.15
CA VAL A 159 2.03 0.17 -1.11
C VAL A 159 1.73 -0.39 -2.48
N HIS A 160 0.60 0.03 -3.07
CA HIS A 160 0.21 -0.38 -4.42
C HIS A 160 0.39 0.80 -5.37
N VAL A 161 1.25 0.63 -6.35
CA VAL A 161 1.49 1.60 -7.41
C VAL A 161 0.70 1.19 -8.64
N HIS A 162 -0.04 2.15 -9.22
CA HIS A 162 -0.75 1.95 -10.47
C HIS A 162 -0.36 3.02 -11.48
N PHE A 163 0.00 2.61 -12.68
CA PHE A 163 0.19 3.52 -13.82
C PHE A 163 -0.93 3.28 -14.82
N LYS A 164 -1.59 4.35 -15.28
CA LYS A 164 -2.73 4.28 -16.22
C LYS A 164 -3.78 3.23 -15.82
N GLY A 165 -4.06 3.12 -14.52
CA GLY A 165 -5.01 2.15 -13.93
C GLY A 165 -4.51 0.70 -13.78
N ARG A 166 -3.30 0.37 -14.26
CA ARG A 166 -2.71 -0.98 -14.14
C ARG A 166 -1.82 -1.07 -12.91
N LYS A 167 -2.02 -2.12 -12.09
CA LYS A 167 -1.18 -2.39 -10.92
C LYS A 167 0.21 -2.85 -11.36
N VAL A 168 1.25 -2.18 -10.85
CA VAL A 168 2.63 -2.54 -11.11
C VAL A 168 3.16 -3.44 -10.00
N GLN A 169 3.97 -4.43 -10.39
CA GLN A 169 4.67 -5.30 -9.44
C GLN A 169 6.04 -4.71 -9.09
N PRO A 170 6.56 -4.91 -7.86
CA PRO A 170 7.88 -4.43 -7.48
C PRO A 170 8.98 -4.95 -8.41
N GLY A 171 9.77 -4.02 -8.97
CA GLY A 171 10.90 -4.31 -9.86
C GLY A 171 10.51 -4.60 -11.32
N LEU A 172 9.24 -4.43 -11.69
CA LEU A 172 8.80 -4.55 -13.08
C LEU A 172 9.46 -3.45 -13.94
N MET A 173 9.85 -3.83 -15.17
CA MET A 173 10.31 -2.89 -16.18
C MET A 173 9.08 -2.26 -16.86
N LEU A 174 9.05 -0.93 -16.92
CA LEU A 174 7.94 -0.17 -17.48
C LEU A 174 8.41 0.64 -18.69
N ASP A 175 7.53 0.73 -19.68
CA ASP A 175 7.72 1.59 -20.85
C ASP A 175 7.63 3.07 -20.45
N SER A 176 8.40 3.92 -21.13
CA SER A 176 8.45 5.36 -20.86
C SER A 176 7.06 6.02 -21.02
N LEU A 177 6.27 5.57 -22.00
CA LEU A 177 4.89 6.01 -22.21
C LEU A 177 3.97 5.68 -21.03
N MET A 178 4.21 4.57 -20.31
CA MET A 178 3.40 4.21 -19.16
C MET A 178 3.71 5.10 -17.97
N THR A 179 4.97 5.50 -17.82
CA THR A 179 5.48 6.31 -16.71
C THR A 179 5.47 7.81 -16.98
N GLU A 180 5.01 8.27 -18.15
CA GLU A 180 4.91 9.70 -18.47
C GLU A 180 3.98 10.44 -17.50
N GLU A 181 2.84 9.84 -17.17
CA GLU A 181 1.93 10.35 -16.15
C GLU A 181 2.33 9.82 -14.76
N PHE A 182 2.10 10.63 -13.73
CA PHE A 182 2.37 10.22 -12.36
C PHE A 182 1.54 8.99 -11.96
N PRO A 183 2.08 8.15 -11.05
CA PRO A 183 1.36 6.98 -10.57
C PRO A 183 0.21 7.36 -9.63
N THR A 184 -0.78 6.47 -9.57
CA THR A 184 -1.74 6.40 -8.47
C THR A 184 -1.20 5.47 -7.39
N VAL A 185 -0.80 6.05 -6.26
CA VAL A 185 -0.24 5.33 -5.12
C VAL A 185 -1.30 5.13 -4.06
N ARG A 186 -1.63 3.88 -3.76
CA ARG A 186 -2.51 3.51 -2.65
C ARG A 186 -1.68 2.92 -1.53
N VAL A 187 -1.70 3.58 -0.38
CA VAL A 187 -1.06 3.08 0.84
C VAL A 187 -2.12 2.47 1.75
N ILE A 188 -1.91 1.25 2.18
CA ILE A 188 -2.83 0.49 3.03
C ILE A 188 -2.14 0.26 4.38
N PRO A 189 -2.51 1.04 5.43
CA PRO A 189 -2.05 0.77 6.77
C PRO A 189 -2.77 -0.44 7.37
N PHE A 190 -2.07 -1.20 8.21
CA PHE A 190 -2.64 -2.35 8.93
C PHE A 190 -3.09 -2.03 10.35
N LYS A 191 -2.87 -0.80 10.80
CA LYS A 191 -3.30 -0.30 12.10
C LYS A 191 -4.32 0.80 11.90
N ASN A 192 -5.27 0.89 12.82
CA ASN A 192 -6.26 1.96 12.84
C ASN A 192 -5.70 3.24 13.45
N GLU A 193 -4.66 3.77 12.82
CA GLU A 193 -4.02 5.04 13.16
C GLU A 193 -4.16 6.00 11.98
N GLU A 194 -4.49 7.25 12.27
CA GLU A 194 -4.35 8.34 11.32
C GLU A 194 -2.90 8.83 11.36
N MET A 195 -2.29 8.93 10.18
CA MET A 195 -0.92 9.42 10.06
C MET A 195 -0.79 10.29 8.82
N LEU A 196 0.08 11.29 8.93
CA LEU A 196 0.53 12.07 7.79
C LEU A 196 1.75 11.38 7.18
N CYS A 197 1.76 11.25 5.87
CA CYS A 197 2.84 10.58 5.14
C CYS A 197 3.44 11.46 4.06
N THR A 198 4.70 11.19 3.75
CA THR A 198 5.43 11.76 2.63
C THR A 198 5.82 10.64 1.67
N ILE A 199 5.57 10.82 0.37
CA ILE A 199 6.02 9.93 -0.68
C ILE A 199 7.15 10.61 -1.41
N ALA A 200 8.28 9.91 -1.57
CA ALA A 200 9.41 10.38 -2.34
C ALA A 200 9.82 9.31 -3.38
N VAL A 201 10.12 9.75 -4.60
CA VAL A 201 10.62 8.92 -5.69
C VAL A 201 12.01 9.41 -6.08
N VAL A 202 12.99 8.50 -6.06
CA VAL A 202 14.39 8.77 -6.37
C VAL A 202 14.89 7.78 -7.41
N ASP A 203 15.67 8.29 -8.36
CA ASP A 203 16.48 7.52 -9.31
C ASP A 203 17.95 7.59 -8.85
N PRO A 204 18.58 6.48 -8.40
CA PRO A 204 19.98 6.43 -7.98
C PRO A 204 20.95 6.18 -9.14
N ASP A 205 20.47 5.96 -10.37
CA ASP A 205 21.27 5.44 -11.48
C ASP A 205 21.52 6.49 -12.58
N VAL A 206 21.45 7.79 -12.26
CA VAL A 206 21.70 8.83 -13.26
C VAL A 206 23.20 8.91 -13.56
N PRO A 207 23.65 8.65 -14.80
CA PRO A 207 25.07 8.64 -15.12
C PRO A 207 25.70 10.04 -14.99
N ASP A 208 26.86 10.13 -14.34
CA ASP A 208 27.74 11.31 -14.32
C ASP A 208 29.10 10.98 -14.97
N PRO A 209 29.25 11.25 -16.28
CA PRO A 209 30.49 10.96 -17.01
C PRO A 209 31.71 11.70 -16.47
N LYS A 210 31.53 12.83 -15.77
CA LYS A 210 32.65 13.62 -15.24
C LYS A 210 33.30 12.96 -14.03
N LYS A 211 32.51 12.23 -13.24
CA LYS A 211 32.95 11.56 -12.01
C LYS A 211 33.13 10.05 -12.17
N ASP A 212 32.88 9.53 -13.38
CA ASP A 212 32.84 8.10 -13.68
C ASP A 212 31.98 7.32 -12.67
N GLY A 213 30.75 7.81 -12.44
CA GLY A 213 29.86 7.26 -11.44
C GLY A 213 28.39 7.62 -11.68
N PHE A 214 27.56 7.36 -10.66
CA PHE A 214 26.13 7.65 -10.70
C PHE A 214 25.75 8.72 -9.69
N LYS A 215 24.69 9.46 -10.02
CA LYS A 215 24.05 10.48 -9.21
C LYS A 215 22.63 10.09 -8.88
N TYR A 216 22.14 10.68 -7.79
CA TYR A 216 20.77 10.55 -7.38
C TYR A 216 19.95 11.71 -7.91
N ARG A 217 18.79 11.41 -8.49
CA ARG A 217 17.83 12.40 -8.96
C ARG A 217 16.48 12.22 -8.27
N CYS A 218 15.93 13.31 -7.76
CA CYS A 218 14.58 13.32 -7.21
C CYS A 218 13.54 13.51 -8.34
N HIS A 219 12.62 12.56 -8.47
CA HIS A 219 11.56 12.61 -9.46
C HIS A 219 10.25 13.17 -8.90
N TRP A 220 9.94 12.92 -7.62
CA TRP A 220 8.65 13.33 -7.06
C TRP A 220 8.69 13.34 -5.54
N ILE A 221 8.18 14.41 -4.90
CA ILE A 221 7.97 14.46 -3.46
C ILE A 221 6.61 15.10 -3.17
N VAL A 222 5.76 14.37 -2.47
CA VAL A 222 4.48 14.85 -1.94
C VAL A 222 4.43 14.58 -0.45
N SER A 223 4.04 15.58 0.33
CA SER A 223 4.03 15.53 1.79
C SER A 223 2.61 15.71 2.35
N ASN A 224 2.45 15.60 3.67
CA ASN A 224 1.20 15.91 4.38
C ASN A 224 -0.01 15.09 3.91
N ILE A 225 0.23 13.87 3.42
CA ILE A 225 -0.81 13.01 2.89
C ILE A 225 -1.50 12.33 4.08
N PRO A 226 -2.79 12.60 4.34
CA PRO A 226 -3.52 11.88 5.38
C PRO A 226 -3.79 10.44 4.92
N ILE A 227 -3.38 9.49 5.75
CA ILE A 227 -3.57 8.06 5.53
C ILE A 227 -4.27 7.48 6.74
N SER A 228 -5.38 6.78 6.49
CA SER A 228 -6.08 5.95 7.47
C SER A 228 -6.57 4.67 6.79
N PRO A 229 -6.94 3.61 7.52
CA PRO A 229 -7.50 2.41 6.89
C PRO A 229 -8.78 2.69 6.11
N MET A 230 -9.57 3.66 6.57
CA MET A 230 -10.80 4.09 5.91
C MET A 230 -10.52 5.00 4.73
N GLN A 231 -9.46 5.80 4.81
CA GLN A 231 -8.98 6.68 3.76
C GLN A 231 -7.63 6.19 3.23
N THR A 232 -7.67 5.10 2.45
CA THR A 232 -6.49 4.67 1.68
C THR A 232 -6.32 5.63 0.50
N THR A 233 -5.75 6.80 0.75
CA THR A 233 -5.62 7.87 -0.25
C THR A 233 -4.82 7.35 -1.45
N ALA A 234 -5.41 7.51 -2.63
CA ALA A 234 -4.78 7.35 -3.92
C ALA A 234 -4.03 8.66 -4.23
N VAL A 235 -2.75 8.74 -3.86
CA VAL A 235 -1.93 9.91 -4.18
C VAL A 235 -1.58 9.85 -5.66
N GLY A 236 -1.90 10.90 -6.41
CA GLY A 236 -1.82 10.98 -7.86
C GLY A 236 -2.50 12.27 -8.31
N ARG A 237 -3.55 12.18 -9.16
CA ARG A 237 -4.30 13.34 -9.70
C ARG A 237 -4.93 14.19 -8.59
N SER A 238 -5.21 13.57 -7.44
CA SER A 238 -5.88 14.18 -6.30
C SER A 238 -4.92 14.78 -5.26
N ALA A 239 -3.59 14.71 -5.48
CA ALA A 239 -2.64 15.39 -4.63
C ALA A 239 -2.84 16.90 -4.76
N LYS A 240 -2.97 17.60 -3.63
CA LYS A 240 -3.09 19.06 -3.64
C LYS A 240 -1.76 19.65 -4.12
N PRO A 241 -1.76 20.64 -5.02
CA PRO A 241 -0.54 21.32 -5.43
C PRO A 241 0.28 21.85 -4.24
N ALA A 242 -0.40 22.39 -3.23
CA ALA A 242 0.21 22.92 -2.00
C ALA A 242 0.97 21.88 -1.15
N ASP A 243 0.67 20.59 -1.33
CA ASP A 243 1.30 19.49 -0.61
C ASP A 243 2.46 18.86 -1.41
N THR A 244 2.65 19.28 -2.67
CA THR A 244 3.70 18.79 -3.58
C THR A 244 4.95 19.66 -3.43
N ILE A 245 6.02 19.08 -2.89
CA ILE A 245 7.29 19.79 -2.69
C ILE A 245 8.12 19.76 -3.99
N VAL A 246 8.17 18.60 -4.64
CA VAL A 246 8.86 18.41 -5.92
C VAL A 246 7.85 17.85 -6.92
N PRO A 247 7.49 18.59 -7.99
CA PRO A 247 6.52 18.12 -8.96
C PRO A 247 7.04 16.90 -9.72
N TYR A 248 6.12 16.05 -10.17
CA TYR A 248 6.46 14.81 -10.84
C TYR A 248 7.29 15.07 -12.11
N LEU A 249 8.45 14.42 -12.18
CA LEU A 249 9.29 14.37 -13.35
C LEU A 249 9.15 12.98 -14.00
N PRO A 250 8.74 12.89 -15.27
CA PRO A 250 8.71 11.62 -15.97
C PRO A 250 10.06 10.90 -15.90
N PRO A 251 10.06 9.60 -15.52
CA PRO A 251 11.21 8.72 -15.69
C PRO A 251 11.77 8.81 -17.11
N HIS A 252 13.08 9.03 -17.21
CA HIS A 252 13.78 9.10 -18.47
C HIS A 252 15.19 8.55 -18.29
N VAL A 253 15.62 7.77 -19.27
CA VAL A 253 16.94 7.13 -19.32
C VAL A 253 17.60 7.61 -20.59
N GLN A 254 18.93 7.70 -20.65
CA GLN A 254 19.64 8.04 -21.89
C GLN A 254 19.95 6.79 -22.70
N LYS A 255 20.09 6.95 -24.03
CA LYS A 255 20.33 5.81 -24.91
C LYS A 255 21.67 5.15 -24.58
N GLY A 256 21.66 3.82 -24.42
CA GLY A 256 22.86 3.05 -24.11
C GLY A 256 23.29 3.05 -22.64
N ALA A 257 22.60 3.81 -21.77
CA ALA A 257 22.68 3.60 -20.33
C ALA A 257 22.00 2.27 -19.94
N PRO A 258 22.36 1.64 -18.81
CA PRO A 258 21.59 0.53 -18.25
C PRO A 258 20.18 0.98 -17.86
N TYR A 259 19.33 0.04 -17.43
CA TYR A 259 18.04 0.41 -16.84
C TYR A 259 18.26 1.22 -15.56
N HIS A 260 17.38 2.18 -15.31
CA HIS A 260 17.38 2.98 -14.08
C HIS A 260 16.36 2.41 -13.08
N ARG A 261 16.70 2.42 -11.80
CA ARG A 261 15.85 1.94 -10.70
C ARG A 261 15.10 3.13 -10.08
N TYR A 262 13.78 3.14 -10.19
CA TYR A 262 12.97 4.15 -9.52
C TYR A 262 12.50 3.62 -8.18
N ALA A 263 13.09 4.11 -7.11
CA ALA A 263 12.76 3.75 -5.74
C ALA A 263 11.74 4.73 -5.18
N MET A 264 10.54 4.25 -4.86
CA MET A 264 9.50 5.01 -4.19
C MET A 264 9.42 4.61 -2.73
N ILE A 265 9.65 5.56 -1.83
CA ILE A 265 9.57 5.34 -0.39
C ILE A 265 8.40 6.15 0.19
N VAL A 266 7.65 5.52 1.09
CA VAL A 266 6.60 6.14 1.88
C VAL A 266 7.10 6.30 3.30
N PHE A 267 7.13 7.54 3.78
CA PHE A 267 7.54 7.90 5.12
C PHE A 267 6.36 8.33 5.96
N ARG A 268 6.33 7.94 7.23
CA ARG A 268 5.50 8.55 8.27
C ARG A 268 6.15 9.84 8.74
N GLN A 269 5.36 10.91 8.80
CA GLN A 269 5.79 12.20 9.32
C GLN A 269 5.52 12.28 10.83
N PRO A 270 6.41 12.92 11.61
CA PRO A 270 6.16 13.20 13.03
C PRO A 270 5.10 14.30 13.23
N GLY A 271 4.90 15.16 12.23
CA GLY A 271 3.94 16.25 12.22
C GLY A 271 3.81 16.83 10.82
N LYS A 272 3.01 17.89 10.67
CA LYS A 272 2.83 18.57 9.39
C LYS A 272 4.15 19.23 8.96
N ILE A 273 4.57 18.97 7.73
CA ILE A 273 5.73 19.62 7.12
C ILE A 273 5.29 20.91 6.45
N ASP A 274 6.05 21.98 6.64
CA ASP A 274 5.87 23.21 5.88
C ASP A 274 6.45 23.04 4.47
N THR A 275 5.56 22.88 3.49
CA THR A 275 5.90 22.67 2.08
C THR A 275 6.50 23.92 1.45
N ALA A 276 5.98 25.11 1.80
CA ALA A 276 6.45 26.38 1.27
C ALA A 276 7.89 26.68 1.69
N ALA A 277 8.28 26.26 2.89
CA ALA A 277 9.67 26.42 3.35
C ALA A 277 10.67 25.53 2.60
N LEU A 278 10.22 24.45 1.94
CA LEU A 278 11.04 23.48 1.22
C LEU A 278 10.97 23.64 -0.30
N GLU A 279 9.92 24.28 -0.81
CA GLU A 279 9.75 24.57 -2.23
C GLU A 279 10.95 25.39 -2.76
N GLY A 280 11.52 24.96 -3.89
CA GLY A 280 12.69 25.60 -4.51
C GLY A 280 14.03 25.41 -3.78
N LYS A 281 14.05 24.79 -2.59
CA LYS A 281 15.30 24.50 -1.85
C LYS A 281 15.84 23.09 -2.04
N ILE A 282 15.05 22.21 -2.66
CA ILE A 282 15.46 20.85 -2.97
C ILE A 282 16.02 20.85 -4.40
N ASP A 283 17.33 20.69 -4.50
CA ASP A 283 17.95 20.35 -5.78
C ASP A 283 17.48 18.96 -6.21
N ARG A 284 17.03 18.86 -7.46
CA ARG A 284 16.60 17.58 -8.03
C ARG A 284 17.80 16.73 -8.37
N ASP A 285 18.87 17.34 -8.87
CA ASP A 285 20.11 16.67 -9.18
C ASP A 285 20.97 16.64 -7.90
N ASP A 286 21.60 15.51 -7.60
CA ASP A 286 22.33 15.25 -6.33
C ASP A 286 21.44 15.15 -5.06
N PHE A 287 20.18 14.76 -5.23
CA PHE A 287 19.26 14.54 -4.10
C PHE A 287 19.57 13.26 -3.32
N THR A 288 19.87 13.37 -2.01
CA THR A 288 20.06 12.19 -1.15
C THR A 288 18.83 11.91 -0.27
N MET A 289 18.21 10.73 -0.48
CA MET A 289 17.04 10.31 0.29
C MET A 289 17.32 10.24 1.80
N ARG A 290 18.53 9.80 2.18
CA ARG A 290 18.98 9.72 3.57
C ARG A 290 19.06 11.10 4.24
N GLY A 291 19.59 12.09 3.53
CA GLY A 291 19.69 13.47 4.03
C GLY A 291 18.30 14.08 4.25
N PHE A 292 17.38 13.86 3.30
CA PHE A 292 16.00 14.29 3.42
C PHE A 292 15.26 13.61 4.59
N GLN A 293 15.48 12.31 4.77
CA GLN A 293 14.91 11.55 5.89
C GLN A 293 15.38 12.12 7.24
N ALA A 294 16.69 12.32 7.41
CA ALA A 294 17.27 12.82 8.65
C ALA A 294 16.82 14.25 8.98
N LYS A 295 16.83 15.15 7.97
CA LYS A 295 16.44 16.56 8.15
C LYS A 295 15.00 16.72 8.62
N ASN A 296 14.09 15.87 8.12
CA ASN A 296 12.66 15.94 8.41
C ASN A 296 12.19 14.92 9.47
N LYS A 297 13.11 14.17 10.10
CA LYS A 297 12.84 13.12 11.10
C LYS A 297 11.77 12.12 10.62
N LEU A 298 11.92 11.65 9.38
CA LEU A 298 10.97 10.78 8.71
C LEU A 298 11.23 9.30 9.00
N ASP A 299 10.15 8.53 9.18
CA ASP A 299 10.22 7.09 9.43
C ASP A 299 9.76 6.29 8.20
N PRO A 300 10.60 5.45 7.57
CA PRO A 300 10.23 4.71 6.35
C PRO A 300 9.28 3.55 6.66
N ILE A 301 8.01 3.71 6.30
CA ILE A 301 6.93 2.74 6.61
C ILE A 301 6.55 1.83 5.45
N GLY A 302 6.91 2.19 4.22
CA GLY A 302 6.55 1.45 3.02
C GLY A 302 7.48 1.78 1.86
N ALA A 303 7.54 0.89 0.88
CA ALA A 303 8.34 1.09 -0.31
C ALA A 303 7.73 0.37 -1.51
N HIS A 304 8.09 0.84 -2.69
CA HIS A 304 7.88 0.17 -3.96
C HIS A 304 9.04 0.53 -4.89
N MET A 305 9.28 -0.25 -5.93
CA MET A 305 10.20 0.15 -6.99
C MET A 305 9.73 -0.34 -8.36
N TRP A 306 10.19 0.30 -9.41
CA TRP A 306 10.09 -0.15 -10.80
C TRP A 306 11.36 0.21 -11.55
N ARG A 307 11.50 -0.28 -12.77
CA ARG A 307 12.66 0.01 -13.63
C ARG A 307 12.18 0.59 -14.94
N VAL A 308 12.98 1.46 -15.53
CA VAL A 308 12.75 2.02 -16.87
C VAL A 308 14.05 1.89 -17.65
N GLU A 309 13.95 1.64 -18.94
CA GLU A 309 15.08 1.64 -19.88
C GLU A 309 14.76 2.54 -21.07
N TRP A 310 15.78 2.81 -21.90
CA TRP A 310 15.57 3.54 -23.15
C TRP A 310 14.66 2.75 -24.09
N ASP A 311 13.55 3.36 -24.50
CA ASP A 311 12.65 2.82 -25.52
C ASP A 311 12.53 3.78 -26.73
N ASN A 312 11.68 3.42 -27.70
CA ASN A 312 11.48 4.24 -28.91
C ASN A 312 10.78 5.59 -28.62
N HIS A 313 10.01 5.68 -27.53
CA HIS A 313 9.21 6.85 -27.18
C HIS A 313 9.92 7.82 -26.23
N THR A 314 10.98 7.35 -25.58
CA THR A 314 11.75 8.11 -24.58
C THR A 314 12.23 9.44 -25.16
N LYS A 315 12.71 9.44 -26.41
CA LYS A 315 13.13 10.66 -27.11
C LYS A 315 11.99 11.68 -27.24
N GLU A 316 10.81 11.25 -27.66
CA GLU A 316 9.64 12.12 -27.85
C GLU A 316 9.16 12.69 -26.51
N ILE A 317 9.14 11.87 -25.46
CA ILE A 317 8.77 12.29 -24.10
C ILE A 317 9.78 13.30 -23.56
N MET A 318 11.08 13.05 -23.73
CA MET A 318 12.11 13.99 -23.30
C MET A 318 11.98 15.33 -24.02
N GLN A 319 11.74 15.33 -25.33
CA GLN A 319 11.50 16.56 -26.09
C GLN A 319 10.23 17.28 -25.64
N LYS A 320 9.13 16.56 -25.45
CA LYS A 320 7.84 17.11 -25.00
C LYS A 320 7.93 17.80 -23.64
N HIS A 321 8.72 17.24 -22.71
CA HIS A 321 8.90 17.77 -21.36
C HIS A 321 10.16 18.63 -21.20
N ASN A 322 10.81 19.03 -22.31
CA ASN A 322 12.05 19.82 -22.35
C ASN A 322 13.18 19.25 -21.47
N LEU A 323 13.32 17.92 -21.46
CA LEU A 323 14.34 17.20 -20.70
C LEU A 323 15.64 17.08 -21.52
N PRO A 324 16.81 17.35 -20.92
CA PRO A 324 18.09 17.29 -21.62
C PRO A 324 18.60 15.84 -21.82
N GLY A 325 19.46 15.64 -22.82
CA GLY A 325 20.20 14.38 -23.02
C GLY A 325 19.50 13.34 -23.89
N TRP A 326 18.46 13.72 -24.65
CA TRP A 326 17.81 12.86 -25.64
C TRP A 326 18.67 12.59 -26.88
N ASP A 327 19.68 13.43 -27.10
CA ASP A 327 20.67 13.40 -28.17
C ASP A 327 21.98 12.69 -27.78
N ILE A 328 22.11 12.30 -26.51
CA ILE A 328 23.31 11.66 -25.96
C ILE A 328 23.15 10.13 -26.00
N MET A 329 24.24 9.44 -26.35
CA MET A 329 24.32 7.98 -26.28
C MET A 329 25.56 7.55 -25.49
N TYR A 330 25.35 6.74 -24.46
CA TYR A 330 26.43 6.07 -23.75
C TYR A 330 26.86 4.80 -24.47
N LYS A 331 28.17 4.57 -24.50
CA LYS A 331 28.78 3.35 -25.01
C LYS A 331 29.66 2.77 -23.92
N ARG A 332 29.71 1.45 -23.83
CA ARG A 332 30.64 0.78 -22.93
C ARG A 332 32.06 1.14 -23.33
N ILE A 333 32.88 1.49 -22.34
CA ILE A 333 34.32 1.62 -22.50
C ILE A 333 34.83 0.23 -22.92
N LYS A 334 35.60 0.16 -24.01
CA LYS A 334 36.28 -1.08 -24.40
C LYS A 334 37.51 -1.20 -23.53
N ASP A 335 37.66 -2.32 -22.82
CA ASP A 335 38.90 -2.63 -22.14
C ASP A 335 40.01 -2.70 -23.21
N VAL A 336 40.95 -1.77 -23.15
CA VAL A 336 42.17 -1.86 -23.96
C VAL A 336 42.99 -2.97 -23.30
N VAL A 337 42.91 -4.19 -23.84
CA VAL A 337 43.83 -5.26 -23.45
C VAL A 337 45.23 -4.77 -23.79
N PRO A 338 46.14 -4.60 -22.82
CA PRO A 338 47.53 -4.24 -23.12
C PRO A 338 48.11 -5.30 -24.04
N SER A 339 48.64 -4.86 -25.18
CA SER A 339 49.21 -5.70 -26.24
C SER A 339 50.50 -6.38 -25.79
#